data_AF-U1FIG2-F1
#
_entry.id   AF-U1FIG2-F1
#
_cell.length_a   1.000
_cell.length_b   1.000
_cell.length_c   1.000
_cell.angle_alpha   90.00
_cell.angle_beta   90.00
_cell.angle_gamma   90.00
#
_symmetry.space_group_name_H-M   'P 1'
#
loop_
_entity.id
_entity.type
_entity.pdbx_description
1 polymer ?
#
loop_
_entity_poly.entity_id
_entity_poly.type
_entity_poly.pdbx_seq_one_letter_code
_entity_poly.pdbx_strand_id
1 'polypeptide(L)'
;MAEDEKIKIVYVNKGRDIDYENKDVEGKYVLIDINMVDDWWVNWPVTQAKFKKAKGVIIVQIGGYCSWSKDTLGVQDISTNCDLPTFSMTVREAELFKEQLKLQGGEIEAVLNAEVSVVNNGITNCIIGEIPGKTDEIVYLIGHYDAYFTAFADNTSGIGCIMGICKALIEDGYTPERTLRVCLHGAEEWGIEGTRYDWARGATMLTHKHPEWSDNGFLLINLDGNLINGTATAVRVRTPYEMAEGIEKIGQNIEGNIYPFGTYSPMWTWTESYMYACLGIPTIESFYEGVNFWPSYHSSSDQKWINDYDDRTFLSSHILYGSILQKFDKLPVRPLNFTALYEHMLEEIDEASMGDTKQLRETILKAKDVAAQLKQKNDSFTEMNAATQAYNKKISKIFGKVVNELFGLDWFEQYNFIHVRNRNNIQYLTAAIASIKSGNIAKAMDEDLRYVDLCWYGYHFDRATYDLLVDQVIGDSVPFTWAQGKVTTIADMYDIGRDLQKLRDGGSDNCNDVIAKLERELAVQRSELKTNIAAEISIVEELIDMMKACI
;
A
#
# COMPACT_ATOMS: atom_id res chain seq x y z
N MET A 1 4.90 -11.80 -30.79
CA MET A 1 5.38 -13.13 -31.19
C MET A 1 6.80 -12.98 -31.72
N ALA A 2 7.74 -13.68 -31.10
CA ALA A 2 9.11 -13.88 -31.55
C ALA A 2 9.28 -15.39 -31.76
N GLU A 3 9.68 -15.81 -32.95
CA GLU A 3 9.91 -17.21 -33.30
C GLU A 3 11.30 -17.29 -33.92
N ASP A 4 12.17 -18.08 -33.29
CA ASP A 4 13.59 -18.21 -33.58
C ASP A 4 14.32 -16.87 -33.79
N GLU A 5 13.88 -15.83 -33.07
CA GLU A 5 14.42 -14.50 -33.21
C GLU A 5 15.82 -14.45 -32.60
N LYS A 6 16.82 -14.08 -33.40
CA LYS A 6 18.16 -13.84 -32.89
C LYS A 6 18.21 -12.51 -32.15
N ILE A 7 18.53 -12.56 -30.87
CA ILE A 7 18.68 -11.41 -30.00
C ILE A 7 20.08 -11.34 -29.42
N LYS A 8 20.46 -10.14 -28.99
CA LYS A 8 21.67 -9.90 -28.20
C LYS A 8 21.27 -9.47 -26.81
N ILE A 9 21.96 -9.99 -25.80
CA ILE A 9 21.71 -9.66 -24.39
C ILE A 9 22.97 -9.03 -23.79
N VAL A 10 22.79 -7.96 -23.02
CA VAL A 10 23.84 -7.24 -22.29
C VAL A 10 23.45 -7.13 -20.81
N TYR A 11 24.38 -7.40 -19.89
CA TYR A 11 24.10 -7.25 -18.45
C TYR A 11 24.35 -5.81 -17.97
N VAL A 12 23.36 -5.22 -17.32
CA VAL A 12 23.37 -3.82 -16.86
C VAL A 12 23.17 -3.70 -15.35
N ASN A 13 23.71 -4.64 -14.56
CA ASN A 13 23.61 -4.64 -13.10
C ASN A 13 22.17 -4.38 -12.63
N LYS A 14 21.94 -3.30 -11.88
CA LYS A 14 20.62 -2.93 -11.33
C LYS A 14 19.78 -2.04 -12.26
N GLY A 15 20.28 -1.74 -13.46
CA GLY A 15 19.58 -0.90 -14.43
C GLY A 15 19.55 0.58 -14.06
N ARG A 16 20.50 1.05 -13.25
CA ARG A 16 20.68 2.48 -12.96
C ARG A 16 21.29 3.19 -14.16
N ASP A 17 21.16 4.51 -14.20
CA ASP A 17 21.83 5.38 -15.19
C ASP A 17 23.31 5.04 -15.42
N ILE A 18 24.10 4.92 -14.35
CA ILE A 18 25.53 4.61 -14.36
C ILE A 18 25.83 3.20 -14.89
N ASP A 19 24.89 2.26 -14.74
CA ASP A 19 25.09 0.88 -15.16
C ASP A 19 25.05 0.70 -16.69
N TYR A 20 24.58 1.73 -17.42
CA TYR A 20 24.60 1.83 -18.88
C TYR A 20 25.84 2.55 -19.42
N GLU A 21 26.64 3.20 -18.57
CA GLU A 21 27.84 3.89 -19.04
C GLU A 21 28.80 2.94 -19.77
N ASN A 22 29.28 3.37 -20.93
CA ASN A 22 30.17 2.59 -21.80
C ASN A 22 29.60 1.25 -22.29
N LYS A 23 28.27 1.07 -22.26
CA LYS A 23 27.60 -0.11 -22.82
C LYS A 23 26.69 0.26 -23.97
N ASP A 24 26.82 -0.45 -25.08
CA ASP A 24 25.90 -0.34 -26.21
C ASP A 24 24.71 -1.28 -25.98
N VAL A 25 23.54 -0.70 -25.70
CA VAL A 25 22.29 -1.42 -25.43
C VAL A 25 21.21 -1.16 -26.48
N GLU A 26 21.43 -0.24 -27.42
CA GLU A 26 20.41 0.15 -28.40
C GLU A 26 20.04 -1.04 -29.29
N GLY A 27 18.75 -1.38 -29.34
CA GLY A 27 18.27 -2.53 -30.11
C GLY A 27 18.61 -3.92 -29.50
N LYS A 28 19.11 -3.98 -28.25
CA LYS A 28 19.46 -5.22 -27.55
C LYS A 28 18.58 -5.46 -26.33
N TYR A 29 18.52 -6.70 -25.86
CA TYR A 29 17.93 -7.02 -24.58
C TYR A 29 18.90 -6.71 -23.45
N VAL A 30 18.37 -6.22 -22.32
CA VAL A 30 19.19 -5.98 -21.12
C VAL A 30 18.81 -6.93 -20.01
N LEU A 31 19.80 -7.53 -19.35
CA LEU A 31 19.64 -8.37 -18.16
C LEU A 31 19.89 -7.51 -16.92
N ILE A 32 18.92 -7.50 -16.00
CA ILE A 32 18.91 -6.64 -14.81
C ILE A 32 18.71 -7.50 -13.57
N ASP A 33 19.61 -7.37 -12.60
CA ASP A 33 19.46 -7.92 -11.25
C ASP A 33 18.74 -6.88 -10.36
N ILE A 34 17.71 -7.28 -9.62
CA ILE A 34 16.95 -6.36 -8.76
C ILE A 34 16.60 -7.00 -7.41
N ASN A 35 16.63 -6.20 -6.34
CA ASN A 35 16.01 -6.51 -5.05
C ASN A 35 14.96 -5.44 -4.76
N MET A 36 13.68 -5.72 -5.00
CA MET A 36 12.64 -4.70 -5.00
C MET A 36 12.27 -4.16 -3.61
N VAL A 37 12.72 -4.82 -2.54
CA VAL A 37 12.52 -4.34 -1.16
C VAL A 37 13.57 -3.30 -0.80
N ASP A 38 14.84 -3.56 -1.13
CA ASP A 38 15.96 -2.70 -0.73
C ASP A 38 16.35 -1.69 -1.82
N ASP A 39 16.09 -2.03 -3.09
CA ASP A 39 16.27 -1.21 -4.28
C ASP A 39 14.93 -0.51 -4.62
N TRP A 40 14.34 -0.80 -5.78
CA TRP A 40 13.19 -0.06 -6.30
C TRP A 40 12.22 -1.02 -6.98
N TRP A 41 10.99 -0.55 -7.21
CA TRP A 41 10.04 -1.29 -8.04
C TRP A 41 10.55 -1.45 -9.47
N VAL A 42 10.15 -2.53 -10.14
CA VAL A 42 10.63 -2.92 -11.48
C VAL A 42 10.38 -1.85 -12.56
N ASN A 43 9.36 -1.00 -12.38
CA ASN A 43 9.05 0.13 -13.25
C ASN A 43 10.24 1.04 -13.53
N TRP A 44 11.09 1.27 -12.52
CA TRP A 44 12.24 2.15 -12.63
C TRP A 44 13.28 1.66 -13.65
N PRO A 45 13.87 0.46 -13.49
CA PRO A 45 14.86 -0.04 -14.43
C PRO A 45 14.27 -0.37 -15.81
N VAL A 46 13.00 -0.79 -15.89
CA VAL A 46 12.33 -1.02 -17.18
C VAL A 46 12.15 0.28 -17.95
N THR A 47 11.66 1.33 -17.30
CA THR A 47 11.51 2.67 -17.91
C THR A 47 12.86 3.24 -18.32
N GLN A 48 13.89 3.08 -17.48
CA GLN A 48 15.24 3.49 -17.80
C GLN A 48 15.77 2.76 -19.05
N ALA A 49 15.57 1.45 -19.15
CA ALA A 49 15.97 0.65 -20.32
C ALA A 49 15.27 1.13 -21.60
N LYS A 50 13.96 1.45 -21.51
CA LYS A 50 13.19 2.04 -22.61
C LYS A 50 13.82 3.35 -23.10
N PHE A 51 14.15 4.28 -22.19
CA PHE A 51 14.80 5.53 -22.58
C PHE A 51 16.24 5.36 -23.09
N LYS A 52 16.94 4.30 -22.67
CA LYS A 52 18.22 3.88 -23.27
C LYS A 52 18.05 3.12 -24.59
N LYS A 53 16.83 2.98 -25.09
CA LYS A 53 16.46 2.30 -26.36
C LYS A 53 16.83 0.83 -26.41
N ALA A 54 16.81 0.15 -25.26
CA ALA A 54 16.83 -1.31 -25.25
C ALA A 54 15.65 -1.85 -26.08
N LYS A 55 15.83 -3.03 -26.67
CA LYS A 55 14.79 -3.76 -27.40
C LYS A 55 13.89 -4.60 -26.48
N GLY A 56 14.39 -4.95 -25.30
CA GLY A 56 13.61 -5.65 -24.27
C GLY A 56 14.41 -5.78 -22.98
N VAL A 57 13.75 -6.26 -21.93
CA VAL A 57 14.32 -6.41 -20.59
C VAL A 57 14.14 -7.84 -20.10
N ILE A 58 15.15 -8.35 -19.40
CA ILE A 58 15.08 -9.59 -18.64
C ILE A 58 15.41 -9.24 -17.18
N ILE A 59 14.43 -9.39 -16.30
CA ILE A 59 14.54 -9.12 -14.88
C ILE A 59 14.93 -10.40 -14.14
N VAL A 60 15.89 -10.28 -13.24
CA VAL A 60 16.36 -11.34 -12.35
C VAL A 60 16.18 -10.85 -10.92
N GLN A 61 15.23 -11.47 -10.22
CA GLN A 61 14.99 -11.13 -8.83
C GLN A 61 16.03 -11.79 -7.93
N ILE A 62 16.92 -10.99 -7.33
CA ILE A 62 18.05 -11.48 -6.54
C ILE A 62 17.87 -11.33 -5.01
N GLY A 63 16.79 -10.70 -4.56
CA GLY A 63 16.50 -10.50 -3.13
C GLY A 63 15.14 -9.83 -2.90
N GLY A 64 14.68 -9.75 -1.65
CA GLY A 64 13.39 -9.14 -1.33
C GLY A 64 12.22 -10.03 -1.76
N TYR A 65 11.33 -9.51 -2.61
CA TYR A 65 10.24 -10.27 -3.21
C TYR A 65 10.74 -11.39 -4.14
N CYS A 66 9.91 -12.41 -4.41
CA CYS A 66 10.17 -13.54 -5.32
C CYS A 66 11.57 -14.20 -5.18
N SER A 67 12.13 -14.24 -3.96
CA SER A 67 13.53 -14.61 -3.69
C SER A 67 13.71 -15.92 -2.90
N TRP A 68 12.65 -16.72 -2.73
CA TRP A 68 12.66 -17.95 -1.92
C TRP A 68 13.79 -18.92 -2.26
N SER A 69 14.06 -19.12 -3.55
CA SER A 69 15.14 -19.99 -4.02
C SER A 69 15.73 -19.46 -5.33
N LYS A 70 16.87 -20.00 -5.75
CA LYS A 70 17.45 -19.67 -7.06
C LYS A 70 16.57 -20.07 -8.26
N ASP A 71 15.53 -20.84 -8.00
CA ASP A 71 14.66 -21.48 -9.00
C ASP A 71 13.30 -20.80 -9.06
N THR A 72 13.08 -19.85 -8.15
CA THR A 72 11.87 -19.07 -8.04
C THR A 72 11.79 -18.14 -9.25
N LEU A 73 10.70 -18.26 -10.00
CA LEU A 73 10.37 -17.33 -11.09
C LEU A 73 9.37 -16.32 -10.55
N GLY A 74 9.77 -15.05 -10.51
CA GLY A 74 8.91 -13.94 -10.10
C GLY A 74 8.21 -13.27 -11.28
N VAL A 75 7.05 -12.69 -11.02
CA VAL A 75 6.35 -11.75 -11.90
C VAL A 75 6.02 -10.52 -11.05
N GLN A 76 5.98 -9.36 -11.67
CA GLN A 76 5.44 -8.13 -11.07
C GLN A 76 4.70 -7.35 -12.14
N ASP A 77 3.79 -6.50 -11.71
CA ASP A 77 3.17 -5.52 -12.57
C ASP A 77 4.22 -4.54 -13.12
N ILE A 78 3.96 -4.06 -14.33
CA ILE A 78 4.70 -2.94 -14.92
C ILE A 78 3.67 -1.85 -15.15
N SER A 79 3.38 -1.08 -14.10
CA SER A 79 2.37 -0.04 -14.15
C SER A 79 2.73 1.19 -15.00
N THR A 80 3.97 1.27 -15.51
CA THR A 80 4.32 2.24 -16.54
C THR A 80 3.76 1.84 -17.91
N ASN A 81 3.26 2.82 -18.68
CA ASN A 81 2.89 2.61 -20.09
C ASN A 81 4.16 2.33 -20.93
N CYS A 82 4.58 1.07 -20.87
CA CYS A 82 5.83 0.58 -21.42
C CYS A 82 5.54 -0.56 -22.39
N ASP A 83 5.69 -0.27 -23.67
CA ASP A 83 5.61 -1.20 -24.80
C ASP A 83 6.89 -2.04 -24.97
N LEU A 84 7.79 -2.03 -23.97
CA LEU A 84 9.04 -2.76 -23.99
C LEU A 84 8.81 -4.22 -23.54
N PRO A 85 9.09 -5.23 -24.39
CA PRO A 85 8.98 -6.62 -23.99
C PRO A 85 9.85 -6.91 -22.77
N THR A 86 9.21 -7.35 -21.68
CA THR A 86 9.86 -7.59 -20.40
C THR A 86 9.60 -9.02 -19.96
N PHE A 87 10.65 -9.72 -19.57
CA PHE A 87 10.61 -11.12 -19.16
C PHE A 87 11.28 -11.30 -17.80
N SER A 88 10.93 -12.36 -17.10
CA SER A 88 11.63 -12.78 -15.87
C SER A 88 12.52 -13.99 -16.14
N MET A 89 13.65 -14.06 -15.44
CA MET A 89 14.56 -15.20 -15.44
C MET A 89 14.92 -15.57 -14.00
N THR A 90 15.00 -16.87 -13.71
CA THR A 90 15.41 -17.35 -12.38
C THR A 90 16.88 -17.01 -12.11
N VAL A 91 17.25 -16.87 -10.84
CA VAL A 91 18.64 -16.60 -10.45
C VAL A 91 19.59 -17.68 -10.96
N ARG A 92 19.18 -18.95 -10.90
CA ARG A 92 19.99 -20.09 -11.39
C ARG A 92 20.33 -19.95 -12.86
N GLU A 93 19.37 -19.64 -13.73
CA GLU A 93 19.64 -19.46 -15.16
C GLU A 93 20.47 -18.20 -15.41
N ALA A 94 20.15 -17.11 -14.69
CA ALA A 94 20.88 -15.85 -14.80
C ALA A 94 22.36 -15.98 -14.42
N GLU A 95 22.70 -16.79 -13.41
CA GLU A 95 24.10 -17.08 -13.05
C GLU A 95 24.85 -17.71 -14.22
N LEU A 96 24.26 -18.70 -14.90
CA LEU A 96 24.85 -19.33 -16.08
C LEU A 96 25.01 -18.33 -17.25
N PHE A 97 23.99 -17.51 -17.51
CA PHE A 97 24.05 -16.45 -18.53
C PHE A 97 25.16 -15.43 -18.22
N LYS A 98 25.27 -14.98 -16.96
CA LYS A 98 26.29 -14.02 -16.51
C LYS A 98 27.71 -14.58 -16.63
N GLU A 99 27.90 -15.89 -16.41
CA GLU A 99 29.17 -16.55 -16.68
C GLU A 99 29.53 -16.54 -18.17
N GLN A 100 28.59 -16.91 -19.04
CA GLN A 100 28.81 -16.90 -20.49
C GLN A 100 29.05 -15.49 -21.05
N LEU A 101 28.31 -14.49 -20.56
CA LEU A 101 28.50 -13.08 -20.90
C LEU A 101 29.93 -12.61 -20.62
N LYS A 102 30.51 -12.99 -19.47
CA LYS A 102 31.91 -12.67 -19.14
C LYS A 102 32.90 -13.31 -20.11
N LEU A 103 32.66 -14.54 -20.53
CA LEU A 103 33.51 -15.27 -21.48
C LEU A 103 33.44 -14.69 -22.91
N GLN A 104 32.32 -14.06 -23.28
CA GLN A 104 32.08 -13.51 -24.62
C GLN A 104 32.32 -11.99 -24.73
N GLY A 105 32.91 -11.37 -23.70
CA GLY A 105 33.27 -9.95 -23.75
C GLY A 105 32.12 -8.98 -23.44
N GLY A 106 31.06 -9.43 -22.76
CA GLY A 106 29.99 -8.59 -22.23
C GLY A 106 28.68 -8.60 -23.03
N GLU A 107 28.62 -9.34 -24.13
CA GLU A 107 27.43 -9.52 -24.96
C GLU A 107 27.28 -11.01 -25.32
N ILE A 108 26.04 -11.51 -25.38
CA ILE A 108 25.74 -12.88 -25.80
C ILE A 108 24.64 -12.88 -26.86
N GLU A 109 24.78 -13.70 -27.91
CA GLU A 109 23.70 -14.01 -28.86
C GLU A 109 22.83 -15.12 -28.28
N ALA A 110 21.51 -14.93 -28.33
CA ALA A 110 20.52 -15.92 -27.91
C ALA A 110 19.40 -16.02 -28.95
N VAL A 111 18.66 -17.13 -28.91
CA VAL A 111 17.45 -17.32 -29.71
C VAL A 111 16.25 -17.11 -28.79
N LEU A 112 15.41 -16.14 -29.13
CA LEU A 112 14.18 -15.84 -28.41
C LEU A 112 12.99 -16.51 -29.11
N ASN A 113 12.30 -17.33 -28.34
CA ASN A 113 11.00 -17.88 -28.68
C ASN A 113 10.01 -17.39 -27.62
N ALA A 114 9.13 -16.46 -28.00
CA ALA A 114 8.19 -15.84 -27.09
C ALA A 114 6.85 -15.53 -27.77
N GLU A 115 5.77 -16.04 -27.19
CA GLU A 115 4.40 -15.70 -27.56
C GLU A 115 3.73 -14.99 -26.39
N VAL A 116 3.81 -13.66 -26.40
CA VAL A 116 3.15 -12.80 -25.41
C VAL A 116 2.14 -11.93 -26.15
N SER A 117 0.91 -11.90 -25.65
CA SER A 117 -0.13 -10.98 -26.08
C SER A 117 -0.69 -10.29 -24.84
N VAL A 118 -0.39 -9.00 -24.71
CA VAL A 118 -1.02 -8.13 -23.72
C VAL A 118 -2.17 -7.43 -24.43
N VAL A 119 -3.39 -7.56 -23.89
CA VAL A 119 -4.59 -6.94 -24.44
C VAL A 119 -5.09 -5.91 -23.45
N ASN A 120 -4.96 -4.63 -23.81
CA ASN A 120 -5.49 -3.54 -23.01
C ASN A 120 -7.03 -3.55 -23.07
N ASN A 121 -7.66 -3.08 -22.00
CA ASN A 121 -9.13 -3.09 -21.83
C ASN A 121 -9.75 -4.49 -21.81
N GLY A 122 -9.04 -5.47 -21.25
CA GLY A 122 -9.60 -6.77 -20.90
C GLY A 122 -10.82 -6.62 -19.98
N ILE A 123 -11.75 -7.58 -20.07
CA ILE A 123 -12.92 -7.61 -19.18
C ILE A 123 -12.58 -8.51 -17.99
N THR A 124 -12.63 -7.93 -16.79
CA THR A 124 -12.66 -8.66 -15.53
C THR A 124 -14.03 -8.50 -14.87
N ASN A 125 -14.38 -9.36 -13.91
CA ASN A 125 -15.63 -9.29 -13.17
C ASN A 125 -15.37 -9.34 -11.66
N CYS A 126 -16.07 -8.52 -10.89
CA CYS A 126 -16.21 -8.73 -9.46
C CYS A 126 -17.39 -9.66 -9.21
N ILE A 127 -17.22 -10.65 -8.33
CA ILE A 127 -18.26 -11.63 -7.97
C ILE A 127 -18.90 -11.18 -6.67
N ILE A 128 -20.24 -11.04 -6.66
CA ILE A 128 -21.00 -10.65 -5.47
C ILE A 128 -21.97 -11.77 -5.10
N GLY A 129 -21.91 -12.21 -3.85
CA GLY A 129 -22.85 -13.17 -3.26
C GLY A 129 -23.38 -12.66 -1.92
N GLU A 130 -24.59 -13.06 -1.54
CA GLU A 130 -25.24 -12.57 -0.33
C GLU A 130 -25.89 -13.69 0.49
N ILE A 131 -25.80 -13.58 1.81
CA ILE A 131 -26.68 -14.26 2.77
C ILE A 131 -27.60 -13.19 3.35
N PRO A 132 -28.90 -13.16 2.95
CA PRO A 132 -29.80 -12.07 3.32
C PRO A 132 -29.98 -11.93 4.83
N GLY A 133 -29.91 -10.70 5.31
CA GLY A 133 -30.21 -10.33 6.69
C GLY A 133 -31.64 -9.80 6.85
N LYS A 134 -31.94 -9.30 8.05
CA LYS A 134 -33.24 -8.72 8.42
C LYS A 134 -33.26 -7.19 8.31
N THR A 135 -32.10 -6.55 8.32
CA THR A 135 -31.91 -5.11 8.21
C THR A 135 -31.30 -4.73 6.87
N ASP A 136 -31.34 -3.45 6.53
CA ASP A 136 -30.74 -2.91 5.32
C ASP A 136 -29.21 -2.72 5.44
N GLU A 137 -28.64 -2.92 6.65
CA GLU A 137 -27.20 -2.82 6.91
C GLU A 137 -26.45 -4.07 6.40
N ILE A 138 -25.18 -3.87 6.03
CA ILE A 138 -24.37 -4.89 5.34
C ILE A 138 -23.04 -5.10 6.06
N VAL A 139 -22.66 -6.37 6.26
CA VAL A 139 -21.29 -6.75 6.64
C VAL A 139 -20.61 -7.39 5.42
N TYR A 140 -19.44 -6.86 5.05
CA TYR A 140 -18.70 -7.30 3.88
C TYR A 140 -17.64 -8.34 4.26
N LEU A 141 -17.50 -9.37 3.43
CA LEU A 141 -16.34 -10.25 3.37
C LEU A 141 -15.70 -10.10 1.98
N ILE A 142 -14.42 -9.76 1.92
CA ILE A 142 -13.76 -9.46 0.65
C ILE A 142 -12.38 -10.12 0.51
N GLY A 143 -11.94 -10.20 -0.75
CA GLY A 143 -10.58 -10.54 -1.19
C GLY A 143 -10.55 -10.70 -2.71
N HIS A 144 -9.41 -10.49 -3.36
CA HIS A 144 -9.26 -10.73 -4.79
C HIS A 144 -9.09 -12.22 -5.13
N TYR A 145 -9.55 -12.61 -6.32
CA TYR A 145 -9.45 -13.99 -6.81
C TYR A 145 -8.53 -14.15 -8.02
N ASP A 146 -8.13 -13.05 -8.67
CA ASP A 146 -7.07 -13.11 -9.65
C ASP A 146 -5.72 -13.31 -8.98
N ALA A 147 -4.79 -13.90 -9.73
CA ALA A 147 -3.64 -14.56 -9.15
C ALA A 147 -2.50 -14.66 -10.16
N TYR A 148 -1.28 -14.45 -9.66
CA TYR A 148 -0.07 -14.94 -10.32
C TYR A 148 0.22 -16.40 -9.94
N PHE A 149 0.56 -17.23 -10.93
CA PHE A 149 0.86 -18.65 -10.73
C PHE A 149 -0.25 -19.43 -9.98
N THR A 150 0.06 -20.00 -8.82
CA THR A 150 -0.87 -20.72 -7.95
C THR A 150 -1.38 -19.87 -6.80
N ALA A 151 -0.69 -18.79 -6.44
CA ALA A 151 -1.22 -17.77 -5.55
C ALA A 151 -1.76 -18.34 -4.23
N PHE A 152 -1.02 -19.25 -3.56
CA PHE A 152 -1.56 -19.92 -2.37
C PHE A 152 -1.83 -18.90 -1.25
N ALA A 153 -0.82 -18.15 -0.86
CA ALA A 153 -0.93 -17.16 0.20
C ALA A 153 -1.67 -15.92 -0.29
N ASP A 154 -1.37 -15.50 -1.53
CA ASP A 154 -1.89 -14.29 -2.16
C ASP A 154 -2.61 -14.65 -3.46
N ASN A 155 -3.91 -14.95 -3.44
CA ASN A 155 -4.82 -14.88 -2.29
C ASN A 155 -5.79 -16.08 -2.22
N THR A 156 -5.38 -17.23 -2.77
CA THR A 156 -6.24 -18.43 -2.80
C THR A 156 -6.64 -18.90 -1.39
N SER A 157 -5.75 -18.75 -0.39
CA SER A 157 -6.02 -19.13 0.99
C SER A 157 -7.07 -18.23 1.67
N GLY A 158 -7.06 -16.92 1.41
CA GLY A 158 -8.09 -15.98 1.84
C GLY A 158 -9.44 -16.33 1.24
N ILE A 159 -9.50 -16.51 -0.09
CA ILE A 159 -10.72 -16.94 -0.80
C ILE A 159 -11.25 -18.27 -0.23
N GLY A 160 -10.38 -19.25 0.00
CA GLY A 160 -10.75 -20.52 0.62
C GLY A 160 -11.39 -20.35 1.99
N CYS A 161 -10.86 -19.43 2.81
CA CYS A 161 -11.41 -19.11 4.13
C CYS A 161 -12.80 -18.45 4.03
N ILE A 162 -12.98 -17.48 3.13
CA ILE A 162 -14.29 -16.84 2.87
C ILE A 162 -15.32 -17.90 2.50
N MET A 163 -15.00 -18.78 1.54
CA MET A 163 -15.91 -19.84 1.09
C MET A 163 -16.26 -20.80 2.23
N GLY A 164 -15.29 -21.17 3.06
CA GLY A 164 -15.51 -22.05 4.20
C GLY A 164 -16.40 -21.42 5.28
N ILE A 165 -16.20 -20.13 5.59
CA ILE A 165 -17.05 -19.38 6.53
C ILE A 165 -18.49 -19.33 6.02
N CYS A 166 -18.69 -18.93 4.76
CA CYS A 166 -20.02 -18.87 4.17
C CYS A 166 -20.71 -20.24 4.16
N LYS A 167 -20.00 -21.29 3.77
CA LYS A 167 -20.52 -22.66 3.81
C LYS A 167 -20.97 -23.05 5.22
N ALA A 168 -20.13 -22.82 6.23
CA ALA A 168 -20.44 -23.15 7.62
C ALA A 168 -21.69 -22.42 8.13
N LEU A 169 -21.81 -21.11 7.86
CA LEU A 169 -22.98 -20.32 8.26
C LEU A 169 -24.28 -20.82 7.59
N ILE A 170 -24.21 -21.18 6.31
CA ILE A 170 -25.38 -21.71 5.57
C ILE A 170 -25.80 -23.07 6.10
N GLU A 171 -24.84 -23.98 6.34
CA GLU A 171 -25.14 -25.33 6.85
C GLU A 171 -25.63 -25.33 8.30
N ASP A 172 -25.16 -24.38 9.12
CA ASP A 172 -25.67 -24.13 10.48
C ASP A 172 -27.09 -23.54 10.49
N GLY A 173 -27.57 -23.03 9.34
CA GLY A 173 -28.85 -22.33 9.25
C GLY A 173 -28.83 -20.96 9.92
N TYR A 174 -27.65 -20.34 10.03
CA TYR A 174 -27.48 -19.03 10.62
C TYR A 174 -28.32 -17.99 9.87
N THR A 175 -29.11 -17.21 10.60
CA THR A 175 -29.90 -16.09 10.05
C THR A 175 -29.30 -14.78 10.52
N PRO A 176 -28.56 -14.05 9.66
CA PRO A 176 -27.94 -12.78 10.01
C PRO A 176 -28.98 -11.70 10.37
N GLU A 177 -28.62 -10.75 11.24
CA GLU A 177 -29.39 -9.49 11.36
C GLU A 177 -29.10 -8.57 10.17
N ARG A 178 -27.84 -8.53 9.72
CA ARG A 178 -27.35 -7.73 8.60
C ARG A 178 -27.05 -8.61 7.41
N THR A 179 -27.29 -8.11 6.21
CA THR A 179 -26.94 -8.89 5.02
C THR A 179 -25.43 -9.11 4.98
N LEU A 180 -25.01 -10.37 4.86
CA LEU A 180 -23.60 -10.70 4.68
C LEU A 180 -23.33 -10.67 3.18
N ARG A 181 -22.49 -9.74 2.72
CA ARG A 181 -22.14 -9.60 1.31
C ARG A 181 -20.70 -10.02 1.09
N VAL A 182 -20.51 -11.06 0.28
CA VAL A 182 -19.20 -11.45 -0.22
C VAL A 182 -18.93 -10.68 -1.50
N CYS A 183 -17.80 -9.97 -1.58
CA CYS A 183 -17.33 -9.34 -2.81
C CYS A 183 -15.93 -9.88 -3.13
N LEU A 184 -15.82 -10.66 -4.21
CA LEU A 184 -14.53 -11.13 -4.70
C LEU A 184 -14.09 -10.29 -5.89
N HIS A 185 -12.94 -9.67 -5.80
CA HIS A 185 -12.45 -8.72 -6.79
C HIS A 185 -11.61 -9.43 -7.85
N GLY A 186 -11.70 -8.96 -9.09
CA GLY A 186 -10.79 -9.36 -10.16
C GLY A 186 -9.98 -8.18 -10.65
N ALA A 187 -8.83 -8.43 -11.27
CA ALA A 187 -7.84 -7.41 -11.65
C ALA A 187 -7.38 -6.59 -10.43
N GLU A 188 -7.16 -7.23 -9.30
CA GLU A 188 -6.34 -6.65 -8.24
C GLU A 188 -4.89 -6.56 -8.75
N GLU A 189 -4.38 -7.69 -9.21
CA GLU A 189 -2.98 -7.90 -9.58
C GLU A 189 -2.63 -7.32 -10.95
N TRP A 190 -3.59 -7.42 -11.88
CA TRP A 190 -3.38 -6.98 -13.26
C TRP A 190 -3.51 -5.47 -13.42
N GLY A 191 -4.27 -4.83 -12.52
CA GLY A 191 -4.37 -3.39 -12.41
C GLY A 191 -4.72 -2.61 -13.68
N ILE A 192 -4.09 -1.45 -13.83
CA ILE A 192 -4.21 -0.54 -14.99
C ILE A 192 -2.89 0.21 -15.25
N GLU A 193 -2.44 0.25 -16.50
CA GLU A 193 -1.21 0.98 -16.86
C GLU A 193 -1.34 2.51 -16.71
N GLY A 194 -0.20 3.19 -16.62
CA GLY A 194 -0.10 4.65 -16.70
C GLY A 194 -0.14 5.37 -15.36
N THR A 195 -0.26 4.66 -14.24
CA THR A 195 -0.38 5.22 -12.89
C THR A 195 0.40 4.38 -11.89
N ARG A 196 0.85 4.97 -10.78
CA ARG A 196 1.40 4.21 -9.64
C ARG A 196 0.32 3.51 -8.82
N TYR A 197 -0.91 3.97 -8.94
CA TYR A 197 -2.07 3.48 -8.21
C TYR A 197 -2.86 2.49 -9.06
N ASP A 198 -2.15 1.52 -9.64
CA ASP A 198 -2.64 0.65 -10.71
C ASP A 198 -3.41 -0.57 -10.20
N TRP A 199 -2.97 -1.15 -9.10
CA TRP A 199 -3.52 -2.37 -8.52
C TRP A 199 -4.94 -2.15 -7.92
N ALA A 200 -5.61 -3.23 -7.49
CA ALA A 200 -6.99 -3.22 -6.96
C ALA A 200 -8.01 -2.55 -7.89
N ARG A 201 -7.86 -2.72 -9.21
CA ARG A 201 -8.75 -2.11 -10.19
C ARG A 201 -10.20 -2.57 -10.03
N GLY A 202 -10.39 -3.86 -9.74
CA GLY A 202 -11.72 -4.43 -9.48
C GLY A 202 -12.46 -3.75 -8.34
N ALA A 203 -11.81 -3.63 -7.17
CA ALA A 203 -12.40 -3.00 -5.99
C ALA A 203 -12.64 -1.50 -6.21
N THR A 204 -11.68 -0.80 -6.81
CA THR A 204 -11.80 0.64 -7.10
C THR A 204 -12.99 0.94 -8.01
N MET A 205 -13.15 0.16 -9.08
CA MET A 205 -14.30 0.33 -9.97
C MET A 205 -15.62 -0.07 -9.32
N LEU A 206 -15.59 -1.06 -8.42
CA LEU A 206 -16.78 -1.53 -7.71
C LEU A 206 -17.28 -0.47 -6.72
N THR A 207 -16.40 0.09 -5.87
CA THR A 207 -16.76 1.16 -4.93
C THR A 207 -17.16 2.44 -5.65
N HIS A 208 -16.52 2.77 -6.78
CA HIS A 208 -16.93 3.90 -7.60
C HIS A 208 -18.33 3.74 -8.20
N LYS A 209 -18.68 2.53 -8.65
CA LYS A 209 -20.03 2.23 -9.18
C LYS A 209 -21.11 2.17 -8.11
N HIS A 210 -20.71 1.94 -6.86
CA HIS A 210 -21.62 1.77 -5.73
C HIS A 210 -21.38 2.78 -4.59
N PRO A 211 -21.44 4.09 -4.86
CA PRO A 211 -21.28 5.09 -3.81
C PRO A 211 -22.37 5.00 -2.74
N GLU A 212 -23.54 4.42 -3.07
CA GLU A 212 -24.63 4.20 -2.13
C GLU A 212 -24.30 3.21 -1.01
N TRP A 213 -23.24 2.39 -1.14
CA TRP A 213 -22.83 1.47 -0.06
C TRP A 213 -22.34 2.21 1.20
N SER A 214 -21.97 3.49 1.06
CA SER A 214 -21.68 4.38 2.17
C SER A 214 -22.86 4.53 3.15
N ASP A 215 -24.09 4.33 2.68
CA ASP A 215 -25.29 4.54 3.49
C ASP A 215 -25.60 3.36 4.42
N ASN A 216 -25.12 2.16 4.10
CA ASN A 216 -25.53 0.93 4.79
C ASN A 216 -24.40 -0.05 5.13
N GLY A 217 -23.14 0.21 4.72
CA GLY A 217 -22.02 -0.63 5.12
C GLY A 217 -21.69 -0.53 6.60
N PHE A 218 -21.85 -1.62 7.34
CA PHE A 218 -21.62 -1.71 8.77
C PHE A 218 -20.15 -2.01 9.12
N LEU A 219 -19.57 -2.99 8.45
CA LEU A 219 -18.19 -3.43 8.65
C LEU A 219 -17.71 -4.13 7.37
N LEU A 220 -16.41 -4.07 7.11
CA LEU A 220 -15.75 -4.92 6.13
C LEU A 220 -14.66 -5.78 6.78
N ILE A 221 -14.59 -7.04 6.39
CA ILE A 221 -13.52 -7.96 6.73
C ILE A 221 -12.83 -8.37 5.42
N ASN A 222 -11.56 -7.98 5.25
CA ASN A 222 -10.72 -8.39 4.14
C ASN A 222 -9.82 -9.55 4.56
N LEU A 223 -9.82 -10.62 3.76
CA LEU A 223 -9.00 -11.82 3.96
C LEU A 223 -7.82 -11.94 2.99
N ASP A 224 -7.46 -10.86 2.30
CA ASP A 224 -6.26 -10.78 1.46
C ASP A 224 -4.95 -11.08 2.23
N GLY A 225 -4.74 -10.42 3.38
CA GLY A 225 -3.61 -10.74 4.26
C GLY A 225 -3.73 -12.03 5.08
N ASN A 226 -4.59 -12.99 4.70
CA ASN A 226 -4.86 -14.20 5.47
C ASN A 226 -3.82 -15.30 5.19
N LEU A 227 -2.54 -14.97 5.40
CA LEU A 227 -1.36 -15.79 5.13
C LEU A 227 -1.32 -17.04 6.04
N ILE A 228 -2.13 -18.06 5.74
CA ILE A 228 -2.27 -19.27 6.55
C ILE A 228 -0.92 -19.99 6.67
N ASN A 229 -0.29 -19.83 7.83
CA ASN A 229 1.05 -20.34 8.11
C ASN A 229 1.15 -20.85 9.56
N GLY A 230 1.63 -22.08 9.74
CA GLY A 230 1.76 -22.75 11.04
C GLY A 230 2.82 -22.17 11.96
N THR A 231 3.74 -21.35 11.44
CA THR A 231 4.80 -20.67 12.20
C THR A 231 4.37 -19.31 12.76
N ALA A 232 3.17 -18.83 12.41
CA ALA A 232 2.66 -17.58 12.93
C ALA A 232 2.69 -17.54 14.46
N THR A 233 2.97 -16.38 15.03
CA THR A 233 3.05 -16.20 16.49
C THR A 233 1.80 -15.54 17.05
N ALA A 234 1.05 -14.82 16.22
CA ALA A 234 -0.17 -14.13 16.59
C ALA A 234 -1.02 -13.77 15.38
N VAL A 235 -2.27 -13.38 15.63
CA VAL A 235 -3.10 -12.64 14.67
C VAL A 235 -3.17 -11.18 15.12
N ARG A 236 -2.82 -10.24 14.25
CA ARG A 236 -2.91 -8.80 14.50
C ARG A 236 -3.60 -8.10 13.36
N VAL A 237 -4.93 -8.10 13.41
CA VAL A 237 -5.70 -7.50 12.31
C VAL A 237 -5.40 -6.01 12.18
N ARG A 238 -5.25 -5.52 10.95
CA ARG A 238 -5.10 -4.08 10.70
C ARG A 238 -6.46 -3.40 10.63
N THR A 239 -6.59 -2.23 11.23
CA THR A 239 -7.85 -1.50 11.34
C THR A 239 -7.63 -0.01 11.66
N PRO A 240 -8.59 0.89 11.37
CA PRO A 240 -8.51 2.28 11.81
C PRO A 240 -8.43 2.44 13.33
N TYR A 241 -7.82 3.54 13.81
CA TYR A 241 -7.62 3.83 15.24
C TYR A 241 -8.92 3.74 16.03
N GLU A 242 -10.02 4.19 15.44
CA GLU A 242 -11.33 4.27 16.09
C GLU A 242 -11.98 2.91 16.27
N MET A 243 -11.56 1.89 15.53
CA MET A 243 -12.11 0.54 15.61
C MET A 243 -11.25 -0.40 16.46
N ALA A 244 -9.97 -0.06 16.67
CA ALA A 244 -8.97 -0.92 17.31
C ALA A 244 -9.46 -1.52 18.64
N GLU A 245 -9.85 -0.67 19.60
CA GLU A 245 -10.32 -1.11 20.92
C GLU A 245 -11.53 -2.05 20.82
N GLY A 246 -12.48 -1.73 19.95
CA GLY A 246 -13.70 -2.49 19.75
C GLY A 246 -13.44 -3.87 19.15
N ILE A 247 -12.63 -3.93 18.10
CA ILE A 247 -12.24 -5.18 17.43
C ILE A 247 -11.40 -6.04 18.37
N GLU A 248 -10.44 -5.45 19.08
CA GLU A 248 -9.61 -6.17 20.03
C GLU A 248 -10.47 -6.87 21.09
N LYS A 249 -11.42 -6.16 21.71
CA LYS A 249 -12.35 -6.77 22.69
C LYS A 249 -13.20 -7.89 22.11
N ILE A 250 -13.59 -7.80 20.83
CA ILE A 250 -14.43 -8.79 20.15
C ILE A 250 -13.65 -10.04 19.78
N GLY A 251 -12.42 -9.86 19.27
CA GLY A 251 -11.55 -10.94 18.80
C GLY A 251 -10.74 -11.63 19.90
N GLN A 252 -10.58 -11.00 21.06
CA GLN A 252 -9.99 -11.63 22.23
C GLN A 252 -10.83 -12.82 22.70
N ASN A 253 -10.16 -13.93 23.05
CA ASN A 253 -10.76 -15.13 23.64
C ASN A 253 -11.82 -15.84 22.78
N ILE A 254 -11.72 -15.77 21.45
CA ILE A 254 -12.55 -16.61 20.57
C ILE A 254 -12.12 -18.07 20.73
N GLU A 255 -13.04 -18.92 21.22
CA GLU A 255 -12.81 -20.35 21.38
C GLU A 255 -12.49 -20.99 20.03
N GLY A 256 -11.41 -21.78 19.97
CA GLY A 256 -10.93 -22.41 18.75
C GLY A 256 -9.93 -21.57 17.94
N ASN A 257 -9.78 -20.27 18.24
CA ASN A 257 -8.63 -19.51 17.76
C ASN A 257 -7.37 -19.94 18.53
N ILE A 258 -6.32 -20.35 17.81
CA ILE A 258 -5.09 -20.90 18.40
C ILE A 258 -3.98 -19.87 18.62
N TYR A 259 -4.20 -18.61 18.20
CA TYR A 259 -3.21 -17.55 18.26
C TYR A 259 -3.63 -16.40 19.19
N PRO A 260 -2.68 -15.74 19.88
CA PRO A 260 -2.96 -14.45 20.52
C PRO A 260 -3.54 -13.46 19.51
N PHE A 261 -4.66 -12.84 19.84
CA PHE A 261 -5.33 -11.84 19.00
C PHE A 261 -5.02 -10.42 19.46
N GLY A 262 -4.85 -9.50 18.52
CA GLY A 262 -4.75 -8.06 18.78
C GLY A 262 -5.00 -7.27 17.50
N THR A 263 -4.75 -5.96 17.56
CA THR A 263 -4.99 -5.04 16.44
C THR A 263 -3.77 -4.18 16.15
N TYR A 264 -3.60 -3.82 14.88
CA TYR A 264 -2.68 -2.77 14.44
C TYR A 264 -3.44 -1.61 13.80
N SER A 265 -3.00 -0.39 14.12
CA SER A 265 -3.52 0.83 13.52
C SER A 265 -2.38 1.73 13.04
N PRO A 266 -2.60 2.53 11.98
CA PRO A 266 -3.84 2.64 11.23
C PRO A 266 -4.06 1.45 10.28
N MET A 267 -5.18 1.46 9.54
CA MET A 267 -5.28 0.67 8.32
C MET A 267 -4.16 1.09 7.36
N TRP A 268 -3.67 0.15 6.55
CA TRP A 268 -2.73 0.48 5.47
C TRP A 268 -3.47 0.53 4.13
N THR A 269 -2.73 0.88 3.10
CA THR A 269 -3.25 1.12 1.75
C THR A 269 -3.01 -0.03 0.80
N TRP A 270 -2.33 -1.10 1.20
CA TRP A 270 -1.85 -2.19 0.33
C TRP A 270 -2.86 -3.33 0.13
N THR A 271 -4.14 -3.08 0.41
CA THR A 271 -5.24 -4.01 0.11
C THR A 271 -6.48 -3.23 -0.32
N GLU A 272 -7.51 -3.93 -0.81
CA GLU A 272 -8.73 -3.29 -1.28
C GLU A 272 -9.56 -2.62 -0.17
N SER A 273 -9.18 -2.87 1.10
CA SER A 273 -9.82 -2.30 2.29
C SER A 273 -9.91 -0.77 2.21
N TYR A 274 -8.86 -0.12 1.69
CA TYR A 274 -8.76 1.34 1.65
C TYR A 274 -9.91 1.98 0.84
N MET A 275 -10.27 1.40 -0.30
CA MET A 275 -11.32 1.94 -1.18
C MET A 275 -12.71 1.90 -0.51
N TYR A 276 -12.95 0.91 0.35
CA TYR A 276 -14.18 0.82 1.14
C TYR A 276 -14.15 1.74 2.35
N ALA A 277 -12.98 1.92 2.98
CA ALA A 277 -12.82 2.91 4.04
C ALA A 277 -13.10 4.32 3.53
N CYS A 278 -12.72 4.65 2.29
CA CYS A 278 -13.10 5.89 1.61
C CYS A 278 -14.61 6.05 1.43
N LEU A 279 -15.41 4.98 1.39
CA LEU A 279 -16.88 5.06 1.42
C LEU A 279 -17.45 5.28 2.84
N GLY A 280 -16.62 5.33 3.87
CA GLY A 280 -17.07 5.44 5.26
C GLY A 280 -17.42 4.08 5.90
N ILE A 281 -16.88 2.98 5.37
CA ILE A 281 -17.06 1.62 5.89
C ILE A 281 -15.80 1.23 6.67
N PRO A 282 -15.84 1.07 8.00
CA PRO A 282 -14.67 0.64 8.76
C PRO A 282 -14.27 -0.78 8.41
N THR A 283 -12.98 -1.05 8.47
CA THR A 283 -12.37 -2.28 7.96
C THR A 283 -11.61 -3.07 9.02
N ILE A 284 -11.61 -4.38 8.87
CA ILE A 284 -10.73 -5.35 9.50
C ILE A 284 -9.97 -6.01 8.37
N GLU A 285 -8.66 -5.99 8.46
CA GLU A 285 -7.82 -6.72 7.52
C GLU A 285 -7.06 -7.81 8.25
N SER A 286 -7.14 -9.03 7.73
CA SER A 286 -6.41 -10.17 8.26
C SER A 286 -4.91 -9.95 8.18
N PHE A 287 -4.18 -10.29 9.25
CA PHE A 287 -2.73 -10.24 9.25
C PHE A 287 -2.16 -11.18 10.32
N TYR A 288 -1.17 -11.98 9.92
CA TYR A 288 -0.45 -12.91 10.79
C TYR A 288 0.94 -12.38 11.15
N GLU A 289 1.27 -12.39 12.44
CA GLU A 289 2.60 -12.01 12.91
C GLU A 289 3.60 -13.16 12.82
N GLY A 290 4.88 -12.82 12.62
CA GLY A 290 5.97 -13.78 12.58
C GLY A 290 6.07 -14.56 11.26
N VAL A 291 5.20 -14.26 10.30
CA VAL A 291 5.20 -14.88 8.97
C VAL A 291 5.99 -14.01 8.00
N ASN A 292 6.89 -14.63 7.23
CA ASN A 292 7.62 -13.96 6.15
C ASN A 292 7.24 -14.55 4.79
N PHE A 293 6.19 -14.01 4.19
CA PHE A 293 5.66 -14.43 2.89
C PHE A 293 6.44 -13.83 1.69
N TRP A 294 7.09 -12.67 1.89
CA TRP A 294 7.72 -11.87 0.85
C TRP A 294 8.64 -12.65 -0.11
N PRO A 295 9.48 -13.61 0.34
CA PRO A 295 10.30 -14.39 -0.59
C PRO A 295 9.51 -15.22 -1.60
N SER A 296 8.25 -15.58 -1.32
CA SER A 296 7.40 -16.35 -2.21
C SER A 296 6.36 -15.52 -2.99
N TYR A 297 6.12 -14.28 -2.57
CA TYR A 297 5.20 -13.32 -3.19
C TYR A 297 5.36 -13.22 -4.71
N HIS A 298 4.23 -13.18 -5.44
CA HIS A 298 4.13 -13.11 -6.90
C HIS A 298 5.08 -14.05 -7.66
N SER A 299 5.18 -15.29 -7.23
CA SER A 299 6.15 -16.21 -7.81
C SER A 299 5.64 -17.63 -7.95
N SER A 300 6.36 -18.42 -8.74
CA SER A 300 6.16 -19.87 -8.82
C SER A 300 6.30 -20.58 -7.47
N SER A 301 6.92 -19.91 -6.49
CA SER A 301 7.12 -20.39 -5.13
C SER A 301 5.97 -20.05 -4.17
N ASP A 302 4.96 -19.28 -4.57
CA ASP A 302 3.76 -19.11 -3.75
C ASP A 302 2.92 -20.39 -3.75
N GLN A 303 3.37 -21.34 -2.93
CA GLN A 303 2.86 -22.69 -2.79
C GLN A 303 2.57 -22.97 -1.33
N LYS A 304 1.53 -23.78 -1.11
CA LYS A 304 1.09 -24.24 0.21
C LYS A 304 2.22 -24.75 1.12
N TRP A 305 3.14 -25.55 0.57
CA TRP A 305 4.23 -26.15 1.35
C TRP A 305 5.45 -25.23 1.56
N ILE A 306 5.56 -24.14 0.80
CA ILE A 306 6.59 -23.11 1.01
C ILE A 306 6.12 -22.13 2.08
N ASN A 307 4.81 -21.85 2.12
CA ASN A 307 4.18 -20.97 3.09
C ASN A 307 3.79 -21.67 4.41
N ASP A 308 4.49 -22.76 4.76
CA ASP A 308 4.31 -23.53 6.01
C ASP A 308 2.86 -23.78 6.43
N TYR A 309 1.99 -24.12 5.48
CA TYR A 309 0.57 -24.32 5.77
C TYR A 309 0.33 -25.32 6.91
N ASP A 310 -0.65 -25.03 7.77
CA ASP A 310 -1.13 -25.91 8.83
C ASP A 310 -2.67 -25.93 8.86
N ASP A 311 -3.25 -27.15 8.91
CA ASP A 311 -4.71 -27.33 8.92
C ASP A 311 -5.39 -26.72 10.16
N ARG A 312 -4.69 -26.68 11.31
CA ARG A 312 -5.24 -26.10 12.55
C ARG A 312 -5.23 -24.57 12.45
N THR A 313 -4.19 -23.99 11.87
CA THR A 313 -4.14 -22.54 11.55
C THR A 313 -5.28 -22.18 10.60
N PHE A 314 -5.52 -22.98 9.55
CA PHE A 314 -6.60 -22.70 8.62
C PHE A 314 -7.97 -22.79 9.29
N LEU A 315 -8.23 -23.84 10.07
CA LEU A 315 -9.47 -23.98 10.85
C LEU A 315 -9.63 -22.82 11.86
N SER A 316 -8.55 -22.44 12.54
CA SER A 316 -8.51 -21.30 13.46
C SER A 316 -8.91 -20.00 12.75
N SER A 317 -8.47 -19.78 11.50
CA SER A 317 -8.84 -18.61 10.70
C SER A 317 -10.35 -18.57 10.42
N HIS A 318 -10.93 -19.69 9.99
CA HIS A 318 -12.38 -19.79 9.78
C HIS A 318 -13.18 -19.48 11.04
N ILE A 319 -12.78 -20.07 12.16
CA ILE A 319 -13.42 -19.86 13.46
C ILE A 319 -13.30 -18.41 13.89
N LEU A 320 -12.09 -17.82 13.78
CA LEU A 320 -11.82 -16.45 14.18
C LEU A 320 -12.68 -15.45 13.40
N TYR A 321 -12.54 -15.41 12.07
CA TYR A 321 -13.23 -14.42 11.25
C TYR A 321 -14.73 -14.69 11.15
N GLY A 322 -15.16 -15.95 11.12
CA GLY A 322 -16.58 -16.31 11.22
C GLY A 322 -17.21 -15.84 12.54
N SER A 323 -16.51 -16.02 13.66
CA SER A 323 -17.00 -15.58 14.98
C SER A 323 -16.97 -14.06 15.13
N ILE A 324 -15.94 -13.38 14.63
CA ILE A 324 -15.89 -11.90 14.58
C ILE A 324 -17.10 -11.39 13.80
N LEU A 325 -17.34 -11.92 12.60
CA LEU A 325 -18.49 -11.56 11.78
C LEU A 325 -19.80 -11.76 12.54
N GLN A 326 -20.03 -12.93 13.15
CA GLN A 326 -21.26 -13.20 13.89
C GLN A 326 -21.43 -12.27 15.10
N LYS A 327 -20.35 -11.90 15.80
CA LYS A 327 -20.39 -10.95 16.91
C LYS A 327 -20.76 -9.55 16.43
N PHE A 328 -20.15 -9.07 15.35
CA PHE A 328 -20.46 -7.78 14.76
C PHE A 328 -21.89 -7.72 14.20
N ASP A 329 -22.38 -8.81 13.59
CA ASP A 329 -23.75 -8.93 13.11
C ASP A 329 -24.78 -8.61 14.21
N LYS A 330 -24.48 -8.94 15.47
CA LYS A 330 -25.39 -8.71 16.61
C LYS A 330 -25.26 -7.36 17.28
N LEU A 331 -24.27 -6.54 16.92
CA LEU A 331 -24.08 -5.24 17.58
C LEU A 331 -25.16 -4.24 17.13
N PRO A 332 -25.74 -3.44 18.04
CA PRO A 332 -26.67 -2.38 17.67
C PRO A 332 -26.00 -1.24 16.91
N VAL A 333 -24.77 -0.90 17.32
CA VAL A 333 -23.92 0.14 16.72
C VAL A 333 -22.49 -0.34 16.62
N ARG A 334 -21.70 0.28 15.73
CA ARG A 334 -20.28 -0.03 15.58
C ARG A 334 -19.52 0.33 16.86
N PRO A 335 -18.51 -0.45 17.30
CA PRO A 335 -17.77 -0.16 18.52
C PRO A 335 -16.68 0.90 18.29
N LEU A 336 -17.08 2.07 17.77
CA LEU A 336 -16.18 3.17 17.39
C LEU A 336 -15.77 4.03 18.58
N ASN A 337 -14.49 4.39 18.63
CA ASN A 337 -13.88 5.26 19.62
C ASN A 337 -12.94 6.30 18.97
N PHE A 338 -13.48 7.47 18.61
CA PHE A 338 -12.69 8.55 18.03
C PHE A 338 -11.68 9.18 19.00
N THR A 339 -11.67 8.87 20.30
CA THR A 339 -10.65 9.44 21.21
C THR A 339 -9.26 8.93 20.86
N ALA A 340 -9.14 7.68 20.42
CA ALA A 340 -7.86 7.06 20.03
C ALA A 340 -7.23 7.77 18.81
N LEU A 341 -8.06 8.16 17.83
CA LEU A 341 -7.63 8.97 16.69
C LEU A 341 -6.98 10.29 17.16
N TYR A 342 -7.67 11.04 18.00
CA TYR A 342 -7.20 12.35 18.45
C TYR A 342 -6.02 12.26 19.43
N GLU A 343 -5.91 11.16 20.18
CA GLU A 343 -4.71 10.87 20.97
C GLU A 343 -3.49 10.71 20.07
N HIS A 344 -3.62 9.90 19.01
CA HIS A 344 -2.52 9.71 18.07
C HIS A 344 -2.21 10.99 17.28
N MET A 345 -3.22 11.78 16.90
CA MET A 345 -2.99 13.08 16.26
C MET A 345 -2.18 14.05 17.15
N LEU A 346 -2.31 13.96 18.48
CA LEU A 346 -1.49 14.76 19.42
C LEU A 346 -0.05 14.25 19.52
N GLU A 347 0.17 12.94 19.34
CA GLU A 347 1.50 12.32 19.33
C GLU A 347 2.30 12.75 18.10
N GLU A 348 1.62 12.98 16.97
CA GLU A 348 2.25 13.43 15.73
C GLU A 348 2.65 14.93 15.73
N ILE A 349 2.33 15.68 16.78
CA ILE A 349 2.71 17.09 16.90
C ILE A 349 4.16 17.24 17.37
N ASP A 350 5.02 17.75 16.48
CA ASP A 350 6.41 18.10 16.77
C ASP A 350 6.65 19.61 16.57
N GLU A 351 6.69 20.37 17.67
CA GLU A 351 6.89 21.83 17.63
C GLU A 351 8.22 22.23 16.99
N ALA A 352 9.27 21.39 17.06
CA ALA A 352 10.57 21.69 16.47
C ALA A 352 10.50 21.82 14.94
N SER A 353 9.66 20.99 14.30
CA SER A 353 9.50 20.94 12.85
C SER A 353 8.28 21.72 12.37
N MET A 354 7.23 21.78 13.20
CA MET A 354 5.94 22.38 12.83
C MET A 354 5.79 23.85 13.20
N GLY A 355 6.62 24.37 14.11
CA GLY A 355 6.50 25.75 14.58
C GLY A 355 5.31 25.93 15.53
N ASP A 356 4.51 26.98 15.35
CA ASP A 356 3.38 27.28 16.23
C ASP A 356 2.17 26.36 15.93
N THR A 357 1.98 25.36 16.78
CA THR A 357 0.87 24.40 16.71
C THR A 357 -0.20 24.63 17.79
N LYS A 358 -0.18 25.77 18.48
CA LYS A 358 -1.04 25.99 19.65
C LYS A 358 -2.53 25.82 19.35
N GLN A 359 -3.01 26.47 18.29
CA GLN A 359 -4.42 26.39 17.89
C GLN A 359 -4.82 24.97 17.50
N LEU A 360 -3.96 24.25 16.75
CA LEU A 360 -4.20 22.85 16.38
C LEU A 360 -4.35 21.97 17.62
N ARG A 361 -3.42 22.08 18.59
CA ARG A 361 -3.48 21.33 19.86
C ARG A 361 -4.77 21.61 20.63
N GLU A 362 -5.16 22.87 20.76
CA GLU A 362 -6.40 23.26 21.45
C GLU A 362 -7.66 22.70 20.77
N THR A 363 -7.69 22.71 19.43
CA THR A 363 -8.78 22.15 18.64
C THR A 363 -8.86 20.62 18.76
N ILE A 364 -7.72 19.92 18.70
CA ILE A 364 -7.67 18.45 18.87
C ILE A 364 -8.12 18.04 20.28
N LEU A 365 -7.70 18.77 21.32
CA LEU A 365 -8.14 18.49 22.69
C LEU A 365 -9.66 18.65 22.85
N LYS A 366 -10.25 19.71 22.26
CA LYS A 366 -11.72 19.84 22.20
C LYS A 366 -12.38 18.69 21.46
N ALA A 367 -11.81 18.26 20.34
CA ALA A 367 -12.35 17.14 19.57
C ALA A 367 -12.30 15.84 20.36
N LYS A 368 -11.21 15.58 21.08
CA LYS A 368 -11.07 14.46 21.99
C LYS A 368 -12.13 14.46 23.10
N ASP A 369 -12.41 15.61 23.71
CA ASP A 369 -13.45 15.73 24.76
C ASP A 369 -14.87 15.43 24.22
N VAL A 370 -15.16 15.88 22.99
CA VAL A 370 -16.44 15.58 22.32
C VAL A 370 -16.51 14.11 21.90
N ALA A 371 -15.41 13.55 21.38
CA ALA A 371 -15.30 12.14 21.03
C ALA A 371 -15.54 11.24 22.24
N ALA A 372 -15.09 11.63 23.43
CA ALA A 372 -15.34 10.88 24.67
C ALA A 372 -16.85 10.84 25.03
N GLN A 373 -17.57 11.95 24.83
CA GLN A 373 -19.02 12.00 25.01
C GLN A 373 -19.75 11.17 23.95
N LEU A 374 -19.29 11.23 22.70
CA LEU A 374 -19.83 10.41 21.62
C LEU A 374 -19.62 8.92 21.91
N LYS A 375 -18.46 8.53 22.45
CA LYS A 375 -18.19 7.16 22.88
C LYS A 375 -19.18 6.71 23.96
N GLN A 376 -19.44 7.53 24.98
CA GLN A 376 -20.45 7.22 26.00
C GLN A 376 -21.84 7.02 25.39
N LYS A 377 -22.22 7.86 24.42
CA LYS A 377 -23.46 7.70 23.66
C LYS A 377 -23.47 6.39 22.87
N ASN A 378 -22.38 6.06 22.18
CA ASN A 378 -22.23 4.83 21.41
C ASN A 378 -22.39 3.60 22.31
N ASP A 379 -21.69 3.58 23.44
CA ASP A 379 -21.72 2.49 24.42
C ASP A 379 -23.09 2.36 25.12
N SER A 380 -23.96 3.37 25.06
CA SER A 380 -25.31 3.34 25.64
C SER A 380 -26.33 2.52 24.83
N PHE A 381 -26.04 2.22 23.57
CA PHE A 381 -26.95 1.45 22.72
C PHE A 381 -26.84 -0.04 23.01
N THR A 382 -27.95 -0.66 23.40
CA THR A 382 -28.00 -2.10 23.76
C THR A 382 -28.86 -2.92 22.80
N GLU A 383 -29.70 -2.30 21.99
CA GLU A 383 -30.67 -2.98 21.12
C GLU A 383 -30.68 -2.38 19.72
N MET A 384 -30.79 -3.24 18.71
CA MET A 384 -30.85 -2.84 17.31
C MET A 384 -32.26 -2.38 16.93
N ASN A 385 -32.38 -1.17 16.40
CA ASN A 385 -33.65 -0.62 15.94
C ASN A 385 -33.42 0.51 14.92
N ALA A 386 -34.50 1.15 14.44
CA ALA A 386 -34.40 2.23 13.47
C ALA A 386 -33.54 3.42 13.96
N ALA A 387 -33.51 3.70 15.27
CA ALA A 387 -32.68 4.78 15.82
C ALA A 387 -31.19 4.43 15.77
N THR A 388 -30.81 3.18 16.05
CA THR A 388 -29.40 2.74 15.96
C THR A 388 -28.92 2.68 14.51
N GLN A 389 -29.77 2.25 13.58
CA GLN A 389 -29.45 2.30 12.14
C GLN A 389 -29.25 3.74 11.65
N ALA A 390 -30.13 4.67 12.05
CA ALA A 390 -29.98 6.08 11.72
C ALA A 390 -28.70 6.68 12.35
N TYR A 391 -28.35 6.27 13.57
CA TYR A 391 -27.10 6.65 14.24
C TYR A 391 -25.88 6.11 13.48
N ASN A 392 -25.85 4.83 13.13
CA ASN A 392 -24.79 4.21 12.34
C ASN A 392 -24.54 4.95 11.04
N LYS A 393 -25.60 5.36 10.32
CA LYS A 393 -25.47 6.16 9.09
C LYS A 393 -24.79 7.51 9.33
N LYS A 394 -25.09 8.20 10.44
CA LYS A 394 -24.41 9.46 10.78
C LYS A 394 -22.93 9.23 11.11
N ILE A 395 -22.64 8.18 11.87
CA ILE A 395 -21.28 7.84 12.28
C ILE A 395 -20.41 7.44 11.09
N SER A 396 -20.95 6.70 10.11
CA SER A 396 -20.23 6.37 8.86
C SER A 396 -19.80 7.62 8.11
N LYS A 397 -20.58 8.71 8.14
CA LYS A 397 -20.20 9.97 7.51
C LYS A 397 -19.06 10.66 8.25
N ILE A 398 -19.04 10.60 9.58
CA ILE A 398 -17.92 11.11 10.40
C ILE A 398 -16.66 10.32 10.06
N PHE A 399 -16.73 8.99 10.07
CA PHE A 399 -15.61 8.12 9.73
C PHE A 399 -15.12 8.35 8.29
N GLY A 400 -16.02 8.40 7.31
CA GLY A 400 -15.66 8.70 5.91
C GLY A 400 -15.01 10.06 5.74
N LYS A 401 -15.44 11.09 6.49
CA LYS A 401 -14.77 12.40 6.48
C LYS A 401 -13.36 12.33 7.07
N VAL A 402 -13.17 11.60 8.18
CA VAL A 402 -11.83 11.35 8.73
C VAL A 402 -10.93 10.72 7.67
N VAL A 403 -11.38 9.62 7.05
CA VAL A 403 -10.57 8.89 6.06
C VAL A 403 -10.22 9.73 4.83
N ASN A 404 -11.16 10.54 4.36
CA ASN A 404 -10.97 11.26 3.11
C ASN A 404 -10.30 12.62 3.24
N GLU A 405 -10.44 13.30 4.37
CA GLU A 405 -10.02 14.69 4.53
C GLU A 405 -8.94 14.88 5.59
N LEU A 406 -8.95 14.09 6.68
CA LEU A 406 -7.95 14.25 7.75
C LEU A 406 -6.65 13.47 7.46
N PHE A 407 -6.75 12.46 6.60
CA PHE A 407 -5.61 11.67 6.14
C PHE A 407 -5.30 11.89 4.67
N GLY A 408 -4.01 11.81 4.34
CA GLY A 408 -3.48 11.77 3.00
C GLY A 408 -2.56 10.56 2.82
N LEU A 409 -1.89 10.52 1.67
CA LEU A 409 -0.83 9.56 1.40
C LEU A 409 0.50 10.30 1.27
N ASP A 410 1.58 9.67 1.69
CA ASP A 410 2.92 10.10 1.31
C ASP A 410 3.40 9.38 0.04
N TRP A 411 4.64 9.67 -0.35
CA TRP A 411 5.27 9.05 -1.53
C TRP A 411 5.39 7.51 -1.42
N PHE A 412 5.46 6.98 -0.21
CA PHE A 412 5.56 5.55 0.07
C PHE A 412 4.19 4.91 0.32
N GLU A 413 3.13 5.60 -0.12
CA GLU A 413 1.73 5.20 0.02
C GLU A 413 1.29 5.04 1.47
N GLN A 414 2.04 5.61 2.43
CA GLN A 414 1.69 5.50 3.84
C GLN A 414 0.50 6.41 4.15
N TYR A 415 -0.51 5.83 4.78
CA TYR A 415 -1.71 6.50 5.21
C TYR A 415 -1.48 7.25 6.52
N ASN A 416 -1.37 8.58 6.44
CA ASN A 416 -1.00 9.44 7.57
C ASN A 416 -1.85 10.71 7.61
N PHE A 417 -1.87 11.41 8.75
CA PHE A 417 -2.46 12.75 8.83
C PHE A 417 -1.81 13.68 7.81
N ILE A 418 -2.59 14.60 7.22
CA ILE A 418 -2.13 15.41 6.08
C ILE A 418 -0.91 16.31 6.39
N HIS A 419 -0.65 16.64 7.66
CA HIS A 419 0.56 17.37 8.06
C HIS A 419 1.85 16.51 8.12
N VAL A 420 1.74 15.18 8.28
CA VAL A 420 2.87 14.30 8.65
C VAL A 420 3.94 14.27 7.57
N ARG A 421 3.57 14.23 6.28
CA ARG A 421 4.54 14.23 5.17
C ARG A 421 5.44 15.47 5.22
N ASN A 422 4.85 16.67 5.31
CA ASN A 422 5.65 17.91 5.36
C ASN A 422 6.47 18.01 6.65
N ARG A 423 5.94 17.55 7.80
CA ARG A 423 6.71 17.47 9.05
C ARG A 423 7.96 16.61 8.88
N ASN A 424 7.82 15.40 8.33
CA ASN A 424 8.93 14.49 8.10
C ASN A 424 9.95 15.09 7.12
N ASN A 425 9.48 15.65 6.00
CA ASN A 425 10.36 16.34 5.03
C ASN A 425 11.15 17.47 5.69
N ILE A 426 10.53 18.29 6.56
CA ILE A 426 11.22 19.36 7.29
C ILE A 426 12.32 18.80 8.20
N GLN A 427 12.06 17.71 8.92
CA GLN A 427 13.05 17.04 9.77
C GLN A 427 14.25 16.57 8.95
N TYR A 428 13.99 15.83 7.88
CA TYR A 428 15.00 15.27 6.99
C TYR A 428 15.83 16.36 6.29
N LEU A 429 15.19 17.40 5.74
CA LEU A 429 15.89 18.54 5.12
C LEU A 429 16.75 19.30 6.13
N THR A 430 16.25 19.51 7.34
CA THR A 430 17.01 20.19 8.42
C THR A 430 18.22 19.36 8.83
N ALA A 431 18.06 18.06 9.00
CA ALA A 431 19.15 17.13 9.30
C ALA A 431 20.20 17.11 8.18
N ALA A 432 19.77 17.04 6.92
CA ALA A 432 20.66 17.06 5.76
C ALA A 432 21.49 18.35 5.68
N ILE A 433 20.87 19.52 5.91
CA ILE A 433 21.59 20.80 5.96
C ILE A 433 22.66 20.78 7.07
N ALA A 434 22.35 20.24 8.24
CA ALA A 434 23.32 20.11 9.34
C ALA A 434 24.45 19.14 9.01
N SER A 435 24.14 17.98 8.41
CA SER A 435 25.11 16.99 7.95
C SER A 435 26.06 17.60 6.91
N ILE A 436 25.55 18.36 5.92
CA ILE A 436 26.38 19.04 4.93
C ILE A 436 27.27 20.11 5.59
N LYS A 437 26.73 20.93 6.50
CA LYS A 437 27.49 21.97 7.23
C LYS A 437 28.61 21.39 8.10
N SER A 438 28.45 20.16 8.58
CA SER A 438 29.47 19.43 9.34
C SER A 438 30.43 18.61 8.47
N GLY A 439 30.28 18.65 7.14
CA GLY A 439 31.13 17.94 6.19
C GLY A 439 30.76 16.46 5.98
N ASN A 440 29.65 15.98 6.53
CA ASN A 440 29.19 14.61 6.38
C ASN A 440 28.18 14.46 5.23
N ILE A 441 28.69 14.49 4.00
CA ILE A 441 27.87 14.39 2.78
C ILE A 441 27.22 13.00 2.66
N ALA A 442 27.92 11.93 3.06
CA ALA A 442 27.39 10.56 3.01
C ALA A 442 26.12 10.43 3.85
N LYS A 443 26.15 10.87 5.11
CA LYS A 443 24.96 10.88 5.97
C LYS A 443 23.83 11.73 5.38
N ALA A 444 24.14 12.91 4.85
CA ALA A 444 23.13 13.78 4.25
C ALA A 444 22.36 13.08 3.11
N MET A 445 23.04 12.28 2.30
CA MET A 445 22.43 11.57 1.16
C MET A 445 21.77 10.26 1.57
N ASP A 446 22.50 9.40 2.27
CA ASP A 446 22.13 7.98 2.44
C ASP A 446 21.18 7.77 3.63
N GLU A 447 21.16 8.72 4.59
CA GLU A 447 20.29 8.67 5.77
C GLU A 447 19.26 9.80 5.76
N ASP A 448 19.70 11.06 5.63
CA ASP A 448 18.81 12.21 5.85
C ASP A 448 17.87 12.42 4.66
N LEU A 449 18.40 12.61 3.44
CA LEU A 449 17.57 12.90 2.27
C LEU A 449 16.92 11.67 1.64
N ARG A 450 17.38 10.46 1.98
CA ARG A 450 16.83 9.20 1.45
C ARG A 450 15.29 9.13 1.56
N TYR A 451 14.74 9.67 2.65
CA TYR A 451 13.31 9.63 2.96
C TYR A 451 12.54 10.88 2.54
N VAL A 452 13.20 11.88 1.93
CA VAL A 452 12.51 13.04 1.36
C VAL A 452 11.93 12.66 0.01
N ASP A 453 10.67 12.23 0.03
CA ASP A 453 9.88 11.77 -1.12
C ASP A 453 10.73 10.90 -2.08
N LEU A 454 11.12 11.48 -3.21
CA LEU A 454 11.76 10.81 -4.34
C LEU A 454 13.28 10.98 -4.43
N CYS A 455 13.91 11.64 -3.45
CA CYS A 455 15.31 12.04 -3.57
C CYS A 455 16.24 10.87 -3.89
N TRP A 456 16.02 9.73 -3.25
CA TRP A 456 16.86 8.55 -3.44
C TRP A 456 16.80 7.99 -4.87
N TYR A 457 15.66 8.03 -5.54
CA TYR A 457 15.54 7.60 -6.94
C TYR A 457 16.25 8.55 -7.89
N GLY A 458 16.23 9.85 -7.57
CA GLY A 458 16.97 10.88 -8.31
C GLY A 458 18.48 10.63 -8.35
N TYR A 459 19.04 9.83 -7.43
CA TYR A 459 20.46 9.44 -7.44
C TYR A 459 20.78 8.37 -8.50
N HIS A 460 19.79 7.63 -8.97
CA HIS A 460 20.02 6.35 -9.65
C HIS A 460 19.44 6.27 -11.06
N PHE A 461 18.62 7.24 -11.46
CA PHE A 461 17.90 7.21 -12.74
C PHE A 461 17.98 8.53 -13.47
N ASP A 462 18.01 8.50 -14.80
CA ASP A 462 17.99 9.69 -15.63
C ASP A 462 16.74 10.54 -15.37
N ARG A 463 16.87 11.86 -15.58
CA ARG A 463 15.78 12.84 -15.43
C ARG A 463 14.49 12.42 -16.15
N ALA A 464 14.58 11.87 -17.36
CA ALA A 464 13.40 11.43 -18.12
C ALA A 464 12.67 10.25 -17.44
N THR A 465 13.40 9.29 -16.88
CA THR A 465 12.84 8.19 -16.08
C THR A 465 12.16 8.73 -14.84
N TYR A 466 12.86 9.62 -14.11
CA TYR A 466 12.36 10.25 -12.91
C TYR A 466 11.08 11.04 -13.16
N ASP A 467 11.07 11.96 -14.13
CA ASP A 467 9.93 12.81 -14.44
C ASP A 467 8.69 12.00 -14.85
N LEU A 468 8.88 10.93 -15.64
CA LEU A 468 7.75 10.07 -16.03
C LEU A 468 7.11 9.42 -14.80
N LEU A 469 7.92 8.83 -13.91
CA LEU A 469 7.40 8.10 -12.76
C LEU A 469 6.86 9.03 -11.66
N VAL A 470 7.35 10.27 -11.58
CA VAL A 470 6.71 11.35 -10.81
C VAL A 470 5.30 11.62 -11.34
N ASP A 471 5.16 11.80 -12.65
CA ASP A 471 3.89 12.11 -13.31
C ASP A 471 2.85 11.00 -13.09
N GLN A 472 3.28 9.74 -12.98
CA GLN A 472 2.38 8.62 -12.64
C GLN A 472 1.81 8.67 -11.21
N VAL A 473 2.38 9.48 -10.33
CA VAL A 473 1.92 9.64 -8.94
C VAL A 473 1.04 10.87 -8.78
N ILE A 474 1.53 12.03 -9.27
CA ILE A 474 0.83 13.30 -9.06
C ILE A 474 -0.09 13.69 -10.23
N GLY A 475 0.06 13.02 -11.38
CA GLY A 475 -0.77 13.24 -12.56
C GLY A 475 -2.18 12.64 -12.41
N ASP A 476 -3.10 13.14 -13.23
CA ASP A 476 -4.52 12.77 -13.21
C ASP A 476 -4.98 12.10 -14.52
N SER A 477 -4.03 11.63 -15.33
CA SER A 477 -4.28 11.09 -16.67
C SER A 477 -5.05 9.78 -16.68
N VAL A 478 -4.95 8.97 -15.61
CA VAL A 478 -5.67 7.70 -15.44
C VAL A 478 -6.85 7.89 -14.48
N PRO A 479 -8.10 7.72 -14.94
CA PRO A 479 -9.27 7.94 -14.09
C PRO A 479 -9.59 6.73 -13.19
N PHE A 480 -10.21 7.03 -12.04
CA PHE A 480 -10.70 6.03 -11.08
C PHE A 480 -9.59 5.14 -10.54
N THR A 481 -8.45 5.73 -10.19
CA THR A 481 -7.40 5.06 -9.43
C THR A 481 -7.68 5.17 -7.94
N TRP A 482 -7.20 4.21 -7.15
CA TRP A 482 -7.57 4.13 -5.74
C TRP A 482 -7.08 5.28 -4.88
N ALA A 483 -5.99 5.93 -5.30
CA ALA A 483 -5.40 7.10 -4.65
C ALA A 483 -5.49 8.38 -5.47
N GLN A 484 -6.43 8.45 -6.43
CA GLN A 484 -6.63 9.64 -7.25
C GLN A 484 -6.78 10.91 -6.38
N GLY A 485 -5.87 11.87 -6.57
CA GLY A 485 -5.87 13.15 -5.84
C GLY A 485 -5.42 13.08 -4.37
N LYS A 486 -4.90 11.94 -3.89
CA LYS A 486 -4.39 11.79 -2.52
C LYS A 486 -2.95 12.29 -2.35
N VAL A 487 -2.16 12.25 -3.41
CA VAL A 487 -0.84 12.90 -3.49
C VAL A 487 -0.88 13.91 -4.62
N THR A 488 -0.79 15.19 -4.30
CA THR A 488 -0.91 16.29 -5.28
C THR A 488 0.38 17.07 -5.48
N THR A 489 1.36 16.89 -4.59
CA THR A 489 2.69 17.52 -4.69
C THR A 489 3.77 16.55 -4.19
N ILE A 490 4.99 16.75 -4.66
CA ILE A 490 6.21 16.10 -4.16
C ILE A 490 7.31 17.15 -3.99
N ALA A 491 8.28 16.92 -3.10
CA ALA A 491 9.54 17.62 -3.11
C ALA A 491 10.39 17.06 -4.27
N ASP A 492 10.53 17.82 -5.37
CA ASP A 492 11.43 17.45 -6.46
C ASP A 492 12.88 17.68 -6.01
N MET A 493 13.52 16.58 -5.65
CA MET A 493 14.87 16.55 -5.11
C MET A 493 15.92 16.11 -6.14
N TYR A 494 15.55 15.99 -7.43
CA TYR A 494 16.43 15.44 -8.46
C TYR A 494 17.75 16.23 -8.57
N ASP A 495 17.67 17.52 -8.88
CA ASP A 495 18.87 18.35 -9.12
C ASP A 495 19.73 18.51 -7.87
N ILE A 496 19.09 18.61 -6.70
CA ILE A 496 19.78 18.68 -5.40
C ILE A 496 20.56 17.39 -5.17
N GLY A 497 19.94 16.24 -5.43
CA GLY A 497 20.57 14.94 -5.33
C GLY A 497 21.77 14.77 -6.25
N ARG A 498 21.64 15.20 -7.52
CA ARG A 498 22.74 15.15 -8.49
C ARG A 498 23.92 16.03 -8.10
N ASP A 499 23.67 17.20 -7.53
CA ASP A 499 24.75 18.06 -7.05
C ASP A 499 25.44 17.49 -5.82
N LEU A 500 24.69 16.84 -4.91
CA LEU A 500 25.26 16.13 -3.76
C LEU A 500 26.14 14.95 -4.17
N GLN A 501 25.74 14.19 -5.19
CA GLN A 501 26.60 13.12 -5.76
C GLN A 501 27.95 13.68 -6.23
N LYS A 502 27.94 14.79 -6.97
CA LYS A 502 29.18 15.47 -7.41
C LYS A 502 30.03 15.94 -6.23
N LEU A 503 29.40 16.46 -5.18
CA LEU A 503 30.10 16.87 -3.96
C LEU A 503 30.77 15.67 -3.27
N ARG A 504 30.07 14.54 -3.16
CA ARG A 504 30.60 13.31 -2.56
C ARG A 504 31.79 12.75 -3.34
N ASP A 505 31.69 12.71 -4.67
CA ASP A 505 32.67 12.03 -5.52
C ASP A 505 33.88 12.91 -5.89
N GLY A 506 33.69 14.24 -5.90
CA GLY A 506 34.70 15.21 -6.36
C GLY A 506 35.14 16.26 -5.35
N GLY A 507 34.56 16.30 -4.14
CA GLY A 507 34.94 17.24 -3.08
C GLY A 507 34.76 18.72 -3.45
N SER A 508 33.76 19.06 -4.27
CA SER A 508 33.55 20.44 -4.72
C SER A 508 33.36 21.43 -3.55
N ASP A 509 33.93 22.62 -3.67
CA ASP A 509 33.91 23.68 -2.64
C ASP A 509 32.53 24.35 -2.43
N ASN A 510 31.53 24.04 -3.26
CA ASN A 510 30.28 24.81 -3.30
C ASN A 510 29.11 24.14 -2.55
N CYS A 511 29.35 23.68 -1.32
CA CYS A 511 28.28 23.23 -0.42
C CYS A 511 27.22 24.32 -0.16
N ASN A 512 27.61 25.59 -0.27
CA ASN A 512 26.72 26.73 -0.04
C ASN A 512 25.55 26.79 -1.04
N ASP A 513 25.80 26.49 -2.33
CA ASP A 513 24.72 26.49 -3.33
C ASP A 513 23.71 25.35 -3.09
N VAL A 514 24.20 24.16 -2.70
CA VAL A 514 23.32 23.03 -2.35
C VAL A 514 22.52 23.32 -1.08
N ILE A 515 23.18 23.88 -0.05
CA ILE A 515 22.49 24.35 1.16
C ILE A 515 21.42 25.37 0.81
N ALA A 516 21.70 26.34 -0.06
CA ALA A 516 20.72 27.34 -0.48
C ALA A 516 19.52 26.73 -1.23
N LYS A 517 19.73 25.68 -2.05
CA LYS A 517 18.64 24.91 -2.67
C LYS A 517 17.79 24.18 -1.61
N LEU A 518 18.44 23.51 -0.66
CA LEU A 518 17.76 22.82 0.46
C LEU A 518 16.98 23.79 1.34
N GLU A 519 17.53 24.97 1.64
CA GLU A 519 16.86 26.00 2.44
C GLU A 519 15.63 26.58 1.72
N ARG A 520 15.65 26.65 0.37
CA ARG A 520 14.47 27.02 -0.42
C ARG A 520 13.40 25.93 -0.36
N GLU A 521 13.77 24.67 -0.55
CA GLU A 521 12.82 23.56 -0.45
C GLU A 521 12.22 23.47 0.96
N LEU A 522 13.05 23.63 2.00
CA LEU A 522 12.60 23.68 3.38
C LEU A 522 11.57 24.81 3.62
N ALA A 523 11.72 25.96 2.95
CA ALA A 523 10.75 27.05 3.02
C ALA A 523 9.42 26.69 2.33
N VAL A 524 9.46 25.95 1.22
CA VAL A 524 8.26 25.40 0.55
C VAL A 524 7.53 24.43 1.48
N GLN A 525 8.24 23.44 2.03
CA GLN A 525 7.67 22.45 2.94
C GLN A 525 7.03 23.10 4.18
N ARG A 526 7.65 24.14 4.75
CA ARG A 526 7.06 24.91 5.86
C ARG A 526 5.80 25.69 5.46
N SER A 527 5.76 26.22 4.25
CA SER A 527 4.57 26.91 3.73
C SER A 527 3.41 25.95 3.51
N GLU A 528 3.68 24.79 2.89
CA GLU A 528 2.68 23.72 2.70
C GLU A 528 2.17 23.20 4.04
N LEU A 529 3.07 22.92 4.99
CA LEU A 529 2.68 22.49 6.34
C LEU A 529 1.72 23.46 7.02
N LYS A 530 1.97 24.77 6.91
CA LYS A 530 1.07 25.79 7.48
C LYS A 530 -0.32 25.74 6.85
N THR A 531 -0.41 25.50 5.55
CA THR A 531 -1.69 25.30 4.85
C THR A 531 -2.39 24.06 5.35
N ASN A 532 -1.67 22.95 5.51
CA ASN A 532 -2.24 21.68 5.99
C ASN A 532 -2.71 21.79 7.45
N ILE A 533 -1.95 22.44 8.34
CA ILE A 533 -2.39 22.70 9.72
C ILE A 533 -3.69 23.52 9.75
N ALA A 534 -3.82 24.54 8.90
CA ALA A 534 -5.04 25.34 8.82
C ALA A 534 -6.24 24.52 8.31
N ALA A 535 -6.01 23.65 7.33
CA ALA A 535 -7.02 22.72 6.83
C ALA A 535 -7.45 21.71 7.91
N GLU A 536 -6.50 21.10 8.62
CA GLU A 536 -6.77 20.16 9.72
C GLU A 536 -7.60 20.82 10.83
N ILE A 537 -7.28 22.05 11.24
CA ILE A 537 -8.08 22.78 12.22
C ILE A 537 -9.53 22.88 11.76
N SER A 538 -9.77 23.30 10.50
CA SER A 538 -11.11 23.43 9.94
C SER A 538 -11.84 22.08 9.90
N ILE A 539 -11.17 21.02 9.43
CA ILE A 539 -11.73 19.67 9.35
C ILE A 539 -12.11 19.15 10.74
N VAL A 540 -11.24 19.35 11.73
CA VAL A 540 -11.49 18.91 13.11
C VAL A 540 -12.63 19.71 13.75
N GLU A 541 -12.76 21.01 13.47
CA GLU A 541 -13.92 21.82 13.90
C GLU A 541 -15.24 21.30 13.30
N GLU A 542 -15.26 20.94 12.02
CA GLU A 542 -16.43 20.33 11.40
C GLU A 542 -16.76 18.96 12.00
N LEU A 543 -15.75 18.13 12.26
CA LEU A 543 -15.91 16.82 12.91
C LEU A 543 -16.48 16.99 14.33
N ILE A 544 -16.03 18.00 15.09
CA ILE A 544 -16.60 18.35 16.39
C ILE A 544 -18.12 18.58 16.29
N ASP A 545 -18.55 19.37 15.31
CA ASP A 545 -19.97 19.69 15.15
C ASP A 545 -20.79 18.49 14.67
N MET A 546 -20.23 17.66 13.79
CA MET A 546 -20.87 16.39 13.39
C MET A 546 -21.02 15.43 14.56
N MET A 547 -20.00 15.28 15.41
CA MET A 547 -20.05 14.44 16.60
C MET A 547 -21.09 14.97 17.60
N LYS A 548 -21.14 16.29 17.86
CA LYS A 548 -22.15 16.92 18.72
C LYS A 548 -23.57 16.67 18.23
N ALA A 549 -23.80 16.65 16.91
CA ALA A 549 -25.12 16.36 16.34
C ALA A 549 -25.56 14.88 16.49
N CYS A 550 -24.66 14.00 16.95
CA CYS A 550 -24.92 12.58 17.21
C CYS A 550 -25.13 12.25 18.71
N ILE A 551 -24.62 13.10 19.61
CA ILE A 551 -24.81 13.02 21.06
C ILE A 551 -26.25 13.41 21.40
#